data_AF-A0A6G3UA78-F1
#
_entry.id   AF-A0A6G3UA78-F1
#
_cell.length_a   1.000
_cell.length_b   1.000
_cell.length_c   1.000
_cell.angle_alpha   90.00
_cell.angle_beta   90.00
_cell.angle_gamma   90.00
#
_symmetry.space_group_name_H-M   'P 1'
#
loop_
_entity.id
_entity.type
_entity.pdbx_description
1 polymer ?
#
loop_
_entity_poly.entity_id
_entity_poly.type
_entity_poly.pdbx_seq_one_letter_code
_entity_poly.pdbx_strand_id
1 'polypeptide(L)'
;HALARLERMGLPVGPVTATPDGRAQFLVAPGAAAALPRLLYRMGWDDPAALDLRGLGPGTHITAPPFDRSGLGPVRWLRSPALDSATRPPQARLILGTLAYVAHRSRA
;
A
#
# COMPACT_ATOMS: atom_id res chain seq x y z
N HIS A 1 -6.79 -10.49 -3.83
CA HIS A 1 -5.78 -9.60 -3.20
C HIS A 1 -5.28 -8.57 -4.21
N ALA A 2 -5.08 -7.31 -3.78
CA ALA A 2 -4.75 -6.21 -4.68
C ALA A 2 -3.39 -6.36 -5.39
N LEU A 3 -2.37 -6.88 -4.69
CA LEU A 3 -1.03 -7.09 -5.25
C LEU A 3 -1.05 -7.97 -6.52
N ALA A 4 -1.63 -9.17 -6.42
CA ALA A 4 -1.75 -10.08 -7.57
C ALA A 4 -2.54 -9.49 -8.75
N ARG A 5 -3.42 -8.51 -8.51
CA ARG A 5 -4.12 -7.79 -9.59
C ARG A 5 -3.21 -6.76 -10.24
N LEU A 6 -2.50 -5.97 -9.44
CA LEU A 6 -1.53 -5.00 -9.93
C LEU A 6 -0.43 -5.68 -10.77
N GLU A 7 0.07 -6.82 -10.32
CA GLU A 7 1.09 -7.61 -11.03
C GLU A 7 0.58 -8.14 -12.37
N ARG A 8 -0.63 -8.71 -12.40
CA ARG A 8 -1.26 -9.16 -13.66
C ARG A 8 -1.54 -8.03 -14.63
N MET A 9 -1.77 -6.82 -14.12
CA MET A 9 -1.95 -5.62 -14.95
C MET A 9 -0.61 -5.03 -15.42
N GLY A 10 0.53 -5.57 -15.01
CA GLY A 10 1.86 -5.04 -15.35
C GLY A 10 2.12 -3.64 -14.78
N LEU A 11 1.39 -3.24 -13.73
CA LEU A 11 1.57 -1.93 -13.12
C LEU A 11 2.88 -1.89 -12.32
N PRO A 12 3.60 -0.74 -12.33
CA PRO A 12 4.79 -0.60 -11.50
C PRO A 12 4.38 -0.57 -10.03
N VAL A 13 4.62 -1.69 -9.35
CA VAL A 13 4.43 -1.82 -7.90
C VAL A 13 5.78 -1.54 -7.22
N GLY A 14 5.76 -1.04 -5.99
CA GLY A 14 6.96 -0.86 -5.17
C GLY A 14 7.25 -2.09 -4.32
N PRO A 15 8.11 -1.97 -3.31
CA PRO A 15 8.19 -2.94 -2.23
C PRO A 15 6.84 -3.03 -1.50
N VAL A 16 6.46 -4.23 -1.08
CA VAL A 16 5.19 -4.47 -0.37
C VAL A 16 5.43 -5.39 0.82
N THR A 17 4.97 -4.98 1.99
CA THR A 17 5.04 -5.78 3.23
C THR A 17 3.67 -6.34 3.57
N ALA A 18 3.65 -7.51 4.20
CA ALA A 18 2.49 -8.01 4.93
C ALA A 18 2.74 -7.83 6.41
N THR A 19 1.75 -7.26 7.10
CA THR A 19 1.75 -7.13 8.55
C THR A 19 0.96 -8.27 9.20
N PRO A 20 1.16 -8.53 10.50
CA PRO A 20 0.50 -9.64 11.17
C PRO A 20 -1.01 -9.42 11.36
N ASP A 21 -1.48 -8.16 11.38
CA ASP A 21 -2.89 -7.79 11.37
C ASP A 21 -3.57 -7.98 9.99
N GLY A 22 -2.92 -8.69 9.07
CA GLY A 22 -3.47 -9.04 7.77
C GLY A 22 -3.48 -7.89 6.75
N ARG A 23 -2.78 -6.78 7.04
CA ARG A 23 -2.68 -5.65 6.12
C ARG A 23 -1.48 -5.77 5.20
N ALA A 24 -1.60 -5.13 4.04
CA ALA A 24 -0.51 -4.95 3.10
C ALA A 24 -0.08 -3.48 3.09
N GLN A 25 1.21 -3.20 3.23
CA GLN A 25 1.76 -1.85 3.14
C GLN A 25 2.52 -1.71 1.82
N PHE A 26 2.10 -0.77 0.98
CA PHE A 26 2.72 -0.48 -0.30
C PHE A 26 3.65 0.72 -0.16
N LEU A 27 4.93 0.53 -0.46
CA LEU A 27 5.91 1.60 -0.44
C LEU A 27 5.88 2.32 -1.81
N VAL A 28 5.62 3.62 -1.77
CA VAL A 28 5.37 4.48 -2.95
C VAL A 28 6.18 5.77 -2.85
N ALA A 29 6.20 6.54 -3.93
CA ALA A 29 6.87 7.85 -3.98
C ALA A 29 6.45 8.76 -2.81
N PRO A 30 7.39 9.57 -2.27
CA PRO A 30 7.11 10.56 -1.23
C PRO A 30 5.94 11.49 -1.57
N GLY A 31 5.25 11.99 -0.54
CA GLY A 31 4.09 12.87 -0.70
C GLY A 31 2.76 12.13 -0.96
N ALA A 32 2.78 10.82 -1.19
CA ALA A 32 1.59 10.01 -1.40
C ALA A 32 0.57 10.11 -0.26
N ALA A 33 1.03 10.08 1.01
CA ALA A 33 0.13 10.15 2.16
C ALA A 33 -0.65 11.47 2.21
N ALA A 34 0.00 12.60 1.93
CA ALA A 34 -0.64 13.91 1.87
C ALA A 34 -1.58 14.04 0.65
N ALA A 35 -1.21 13.42 -0.48
CA ALA A 35 -2.01 13.45 -1.70
C ALA A 35 -3.21 12.50 -1.68
N LEU A 36 -3.24 11.52 -0.76
CA LEU A 36 -4.21 10.42 -0.76
C LEU A 36 -5.68 10.89 -0.75
N PRO A 37 -6.12 11.80 0.14
CA PRO A 37 -7.53 12.22 0.15
C PRO A 37 -7.96 12.85 -1.17
N ARG A 38 -7.14 13.74 -1.72
CA ARG A 38 -7.40 14.40 -3.01
C ARG A 38 -7.41 13.42 -4.19
N LEU A 39 -6.56 12.39 -4.16
CA LEU A 39 -6.52 11.38 -5.21
C LEU A 39 -7.76 10.47 -5.15
N LEU A 40 -8.20 10.07 -3.96
CA LEU A 40 -9.41 9.27 -3.78
C LEU A 40 -10.65 10.03 -4.25
N TYR A 41 -10.79 11.29 -3.84
CA TYR A 41 -11.87 12.16 -4.29
C TYR A 41 -11.92 12.28 -5.83
N ARG A 42 -10.77 12.51 -6.48
CA ARG A 42 -10.72 12.61 -7.96
C ARG A 42 -11.08 11.33 -8.70
N MET A 43 -11.05 10.17 -8.04
CA MET A 43 -11.47 8.90 -8.62
C MET A 43 -12.94 8.56 -8.31
N GLY A 44 -13.69 9.48 -7.69
CA GLY A 44 -15.11 9.29 -7.36
C GLY A 44 -15.35 8.55 -6.04
N TRP A 45 -14.36 8.50 -5.14
CA TRP A 45 -14.56 8.00 -3.78
C TRP A 45 -14.92 9.17 -2.86
N ASP A 46 -16.22 9.36 -2.63
CA ASP A 46 -16.75 10.51 -1.88
C ASP A 46 -16.53 10.41 -0.36
N ASP A 47 -16.46 9.19 0.18
CA ASP A 47 -16.04 8.94 1.57
C ASP A 47 -14.73 8.12 1.61
N PRO A 48 -13.56 8.78 1.52
CA PRO A 48 -12.27 8.13 1.70
C PRO A 48 -12.09 7.46 3.06
N ALA A 49 -12.76 7.94 4.11
CA ALA A 49 -12.65 7.38 5.45
C ALA A 49 -13.43 6.06 5.57
N ALA A 50 -14.44 5.86 4.73
CA ALA A 50 -15.11 4.57 4.57
C ALA A 50 -14.26 3.52 3.82
N LEU A 51 -13.15 3.90 3.18
CA LEU A 51 -12.18 2.95 2.66
C LEU A 51 -11.22 2.51 3.76
N ASP A 52 -10.92 1.21 3.85
CA ASP A 52 -9.88 0.70 4.75
C ASP A 52 -8.45 0.98 4.24
N LEU A 53 -8.22 2.19 3.74
CA LEU A 53 -6.99 2.61 3.08
C LEU A 53 -6.40 3.83 3.79
N ARG A 54 -5.13 3.75 4.20
CA ARG A 54 -4.47 4.79 4.99
C ARG A 54 -3.13 5.18 4.36
N GLY A 55 -2.87 6.49 4.35
CA GLY A 55 -1.57 7.04 3.97
C GLY A 55 -0.67 7.11 5.19
N LEU A 56 0.50 6.47 5.13
CA LEU A 56 1.54 6.58 6.15
C LEU A 56 2.57 7.61 5.69
N GLY A 57 2.55 8.78 6.32
CA GLY A 57 3.38 9.94 5.96
C GLY A 57 4.61 10.12 6.84
N PRO A 58 5.33 11.24 6.70
CA PRO A 58 6.45 11.58 7.59
C PRO A 58 6.06 11.48 9.08
N GLY A 59 6.98 10.96 9.91
CA GLY A 59 6.74 10.71 11.34
C GLY A 59 6.03 9.39 11.65
N THR A 60 5.49 8.70 10.65
CA THR A 60 5.00 7.32 10.81
C THR A 60 6.13 6.31 10.67
N HIS A 61 6.02 5.20 11.38
CA HIS A 61 7.00 4.12 11.34
C HIS A 61 6.28 2.81 11.01
N ILE A 62 6.95 1.98 10.22
CA ILE A 62 6.54 0.60 9.95
C ILE A 62 7.59 -0.33 10.52
N THR A 63 7.17 -1.53 10.92
CA THR A 63 8.13 -2.59 11.27
C THR A 63 8.90 -3.00 10.02
N ALA A 64 10.23 -3.03 10.11
CA ALA A 64 11.08 -3.45 9.00
C ALA A 64 11.00 -4.97 8.78
N PRO A 65 10.65 -5.48 7.58
CA PRO A 65 10.75 -6.90 7.25
C PRO A 65 12.19 -7.36 6.88
N PRO A 66 12.55 -8.64 7.10
CA PRO A 66 11.80 -9.64 7.86
C PRO A 66 11.96 -9.39 9.36
N PHE A 67 10.86 -9.27 10.10
CA PHE A 67 10.91 -9.17 11.56
C PHE A 67 9.80 -10.01 12.16
N ASP A 68 10.20 -10.97 13.00
CA ASP A 68 9.25 -11.69 13.83
C ASP A 68 9.02 -10.91 15.11
N ARG A 69 7.82 -10.37 15.25
CA ARG A 69 7.47 -9.52 16.39
C ARG A 69 7.07 -10.40 17.57
N SER A 70 8.02 -11.11 18.19
CA SER A 70 7.93 -11.81 19.48
C SER A 70 6.49 -12.24 19.89
N GLY A 71 5.81 -13.05 19.07
CA GLY A 71 4.48 -13.60 19.36
C GLY A 71 3.27 -12.92 18.71
N LEU A 72 3.44 -11.77 18.03
CA LEU A 72 2.38 -11.10 17.26
C LEU A 72 2.34 -11.52 15.78
N GLY A 73 3.31 -12.33 15.34
CA GLY A 73 3.46 -12.82 13.96
C GLY A 73 4.47 -12.01 13.12
N PRO A 74 4.94 -12.58 12.00
CA PRO A 74 6.04 -11.98 11.24
C PRO A 74 5.56 -10.90 10.26
N VAL A 75 6.27 -9.77 10.25
CA VAL A 75 6.22 -8.80 9.16
C VAL A 75 7.15 -9.31 8.06
N ARG A 76 6.59 -9.60 6.88
CA ARG A 76 7.31 -10.22 5.75
C ARG A 76 7.18 -9.41 4.48
N TRP A 77 8.11 -9.61 3.56
CA TRP A 77 7.95 -9.12 2.20
C TRP A 77 6.89 -9.94 1.46
N LEU A 78 5.86 -9.27 0.94
CA LEU A 78 5.05 -9.81 -0.15
C LEU A 78 5.72 -9.57 -1.50
N ARG A 79 6.41 -8.43 -1.61
CA ARG A 79 7.29 -8.09 -2.73
C ARG A 79 8.51 -7.39 -2.18
N SER A 80 9.67 -8.05 -2.26
CA SER A 80 10.94 -7.51 -1.77
C SER A 80 11.38 -6.29 -2.58
N PRO A 81 12.12 -5.36 -1.98
CA PRO A 81 12.71 -4.24 -2.70
C PRO A 81 13.73 -4.74 -3.73
N ALA A 82 13.55 -4.31 -4.98
CA ALA A 82 14.57 -4.36 -6.04
C ALA A 82 15.25 -2.99 -6.18
N LEU A 83 16.46 -2.94 -6.75
CA LEU A 83 17.30 -1.73 -6.81
C LEU A 83 16.57 -0.50 -7.36
N ASP A 84 15.78 -0.68 -8.40
CA ASP A 84 14.94 0.34 -9.02
C ASP A 84 13.82 0.82 -8.09
N SER A 85 13.08 -0.11 -7.49
CA SER A 85 11.94 0.17 -6.61
C SER A 85 12.33 0.72 -5.23
N ALA A 86 13.55 0.41 -4.76
CA ALA A 86 14.10 0.91 -3.50
C ALA A 86 14.55 2.37 -3.61
N THR A 87 15.12 2.74 -4.75
CA THR A 87 15.62 4.10 -5.00
C THR A 87 14.59 5.02 -5.65
N ARG A 88 13.65 4.45 -6.42
CA ARG A 88 12.59 5.18 -7.13
C ARG A 88 11.26 4.43 -7.02
N PRO A 89 10.62 4.44 -5.83
CA PRO A 89 9.33 3.80 -5.66
C PRO A 89 8.26 4.45 -6.56
N PRO A 90 7.28 3.68 -7.06
CA PRO A 90 6.28 4.17 -8.00
C PRO A 90 5.34 5.18 -7.34
N GLN A 91 4.75 6.04 -8.16
CA GLN A 91 3.79 7.02 -7.67
C GLN A 91 2.47 6.34 -7.28
N ALA A 92 1.91 6.75 -6.13
CA ALA A 92 0.70 6.15 -5.58
C ALA A 92 -0.46 6.09 -6.57
N ARG A 93 -0.62 7.12 -7.41
CA ARG A 93 -1.71 7.19 -8.41
C ARG A 93 -1.77 5.97 -9.35
N LEU A 94 -0.65 5.30 -9.59
CA LEU A 94 -0.56 4.15 -10.49
C LEU A 94 -1.21 2.90 -9.91
N ILE A 95 -1.22 2.77 -8.58
CA ILE A 95 -1.76 1.59 -7.88
C ILE A 95 -3.08 1.90 -7.15
N LEU A 96 -3.34 3.17 -6.86
CA LEU A 96 -4.39 3.61 -5.94
C LEU A 96 -5.80 3.22 -6.37
N GLY A 97 -6.11 3.26 -7.66
CA GLY A 97 -7.43 2.84 -8.16
C GLY A 97 -7.74 1.37 -7.83
N THR A 98 -6.74 0.49 -7.99
CA THR A 98 -6.88 -0.94 -7.64
C THR A 98 -6.95 -1.14 -6.13
N LEU A 99 -6.14 -0.41 -5.36
CA LEU A 99 -6.17 -0.49 -3.89
C LEU A 99 -7.53 -0.05 -3.34
N ALA A 100 -8.06 1.08 -3.81
CA ALA A 100 -9.35 1.61 -3.39
C ALA A 100 -10.49 0.64 -3.74
N TYR A 101 -10.50 0.12 -4.98
CA TYR A 101 -11.51 -0.86 -5.41
C TYR A 101 -11.50 -2.13 -4.53
N VAL A 102 -10.31 -2.70 -4.27
CA VAL A 102 -10.21 -3.90 -3.43
C VAL A 102 -10.57 -3.59 -1.98
N ALA A 103 -10.12 -2.47 -1.41
CA ALA A 103 -10.45 -2.07 -0.05
C ALA A 103 -11.96 -1.88 0.14
N HIS A 104 -12.64 -1.31 -0.85
CA HIS A 104 -14.10 -1.20 -0.85
C HIS A 104 -14.78 -2.58 -0.91
N ARG A 105 -14.34 -3.44 -1.85
CA ARG A 105 -14.92 -4.79 -2.06
C ARG A 105 -14.65 -5.77 -0.93
N SER A 106 -13.61 -5.54 -0.12
CA SER A 106 -13.30 -6.37 1.06
C SER A 106 -14.07 -5.97 2.31
N ARG A 107 -14.76 -4.81 2.28
CA ARG A 107 -15.69 -4.38 3.34
C ARG A 107 -17.15 -4.77 3.08
N ALA A 108 -17.52 -4.98 1.81
CA ALA A 108 -18.82 -5.49 1.40
C ALA A 108 -18.87 -7.02 1.53
#